data_AF-A0A402BQM4-F1
#
_entry.id   AF-A0A402BQM4-F1
#
_cell.length_a   1.000
_cell.length_b   1.000
_cell.length_c   1.000
_cell.angle_alpha   90.00
_cell.angle_beta   90.00
_cell.angle_gamma   90.00
#
_symmetry.space_group_name_H-M   'P 1'
#
loop_
_entity.id
_entity.type
_entity.pdbx_description
1 polymer ?
#
loop_
_entity_poly.entity_id
_entity_poly.type
_entity_poly.pdbx_seq_one_letter_code
_entity_poly.pdbx_strand_id
1 'polypeptide(L)'
;MKYTGEKSFIGKSGAFKIMQYGSEDAKLQIFLKSTPAYEEDEFGEYQETSLLDRNQADISIGIAYDDVDEVWVTSNLSVETLGWAGVNEFMLALFEHQDQLGIVEDVVEVLKDLLSQSEVLWGVDYL
;
A
#
# COMPACT_ATOMS: atom_id res chain seq x y z
N MET A 1 21.09 -6.08 1.11
CA MET A 1 20.97 -6.05 -0.37
C MET A 1 19.99 -4.94 -0.82
N LYS A 2 20.06 -4.38 -2.04
CA LYS A 2 19.00 -3.43 -2.48
C LYS A 2 17.82 -4.20 -3.08
N TYR A 3 16.58 -3.76 -2.81
CA TYR A 3 15.40 -4.38 -3.43
C TYR A 3 15.39 -4.01 -4.92
N THR A 4 15.21 -4.99 -5.81
CA THR A 4 15.30 -4.81 -7.28
C THR A 4 13.99 -5.04 -8.01
N GLY A 5 12.93 -5.49 -7.32
CA GLY A 5 11.60 -5.68 -7.90
C GLY A 5 10.84 -4.39 -8.17
N GLU A 6 9.55 -4.52 -8.49
CA GLU A 6 8.67 -3.40 -8.83
C GLU A 6 8.57 -2.39 -7.68
N LYS A 7 8.82 -1.11 -7.98
CA LYS A 7 8.94 -0.06 -6.96
C LYS A 7 7.68 0.74 -6.74
N SER A 8 6.76 0.75 -7.69
CA SER A 8 5.48 1.42 -7.55
C SER A 8 4.50 0.94 -8.60
N PHE A 9 3.22 1.09 -8.28
CA PHE A 9 2.10 0.76 -9.15
C PHE A 9 0.94 1.70 -8.86
N ILE A 10 0.23 2.13 -9.90
CA ILE A 10 -1.02 2.86 -9.77
C ILE A 10 -2.11 2.03 -10.45
N GLY A 11 -3.06 1.58 -9.63
CA GLY A 11 -4.25 0.88 -10.07
C GLY A 11 -5.46 1.80 -10.18
N LYS A 12 -6.63 1.18 -10.38
CA LYS A 12 -7.89 1.92 -10.43
C LYS A 12 -8.30 2.38 -9.04
N SER A 13 -8.14 1.56 -8.01
CA SER A 13 -8.67 1.84 -6.68
C SER A 13 -7.63 2.40 -5.68
N GLY A 14 -6.38 2.51 -6.10
CA GLY A 14 -5.28 3.00 -5.26
C GLY A 14 -3.93 2.81 -5.91
N ALA A 15 -2.87 2.93 -5.13
CA ALA A 15 -1.48 2.81 -5.57
C ALA A 15 -0.62 2.19 -4.46
N PHE A 16 0.54 1.66 -4.81
CA PHE A 16 1.59 1.38 -3.84
C PHE A 16 2.94 1.95 -4.30
N LYS A 17 3.84 2.17 -3.35
CA LYS A 17 5.27 2.39 -3.61
C LYS A 17 6.14 1.70 -2.55
N ILE A 18 7.33 1.27 -2.94
CA ILE A 18 8.32 0.68 -2.05
C ILE A 18 9.44 1.70 -1.80
N MET A 19 9.54 2.14 -0.56
CA MET A 19 10.56 3.06 -0.08
C MET A 19 11.70 2.28 0.55
N GLN A 20 12.94 2.59 0.17
CA GLN A 20 14.13 1.95 0.75
C GLN A 20 14.86 2.93 1.66
N TYR A 21 15.01 2.57 2.94
CA TYR A 21 15.63 3.40 3.97
C TYR A 21 17.07 2.96 4.29
N GLY A 22 17.42 1.72 3.97
CA GLY A 22 18.75 1.17 4.18
C GLY A 22 19.07 0.03 3.24
N SER A 23 20.22 -0.63 3.46
CA SER A 23 20.61 -1.82 2.69
C SER A 23 19.82 -3.06 3.06
N GLU A 24 19.05 -3.08 4.14
CA GLU A 24 18.26 -4.24 4.58
C GLU A 24 16.83 -3.87 4.96
N ASP A 25 16.55 -2.56 5.03
CA ASP A 25 15.23 -2.03 5.41
C ASP A 25 14.57 -1.34 4.23
N ALA A 26 13.38 -1.81 3.90
CA ALA A 26 12.47 -1.12 3.01
C ALA A 26 11.03 -1.22 3.53
N LYS A 27 10.13 -0.47 2.92
CA LYS A 27 8.73 -0.38 3.32
C LYS A 27 7.86 -0.28 2.09
N LEU A 28 6.88 -1.14 2.00
CA LEU A 28 5.80 -1.05 1.03
C LEU A 28 4.70 -0.16 1.61
N GLN A 29 4.38 0.92 0.93
CA GLN A 29 3.33 1.87 1.29
C GLN A 29 2.18 1.76 0.31
N ILE A 30 0.96 1.66 0.81
CA ILE A 30 -0.28 1.52 0.03
C ILE A 30 -1.15 2.76 0.29
N PHE A 31 -1.72 3.30 -0.78
CA PHE A 31 -2.56 4.48 -0.80
C PHE A 31 -3.88 4.13 -1.49
N LEU A 32 -4.99 4.26 -0.80
CA LEU A 32 -6.32 3.96 -1.32
C LEU A 32 -7.03 5.24 -1.73
N LYS A 33 -7.74 5.20 -2.86
CA LYS A 33 -8.59 6.34 -3.27
C LYS A 33 -9.75 6.58 -2.33
N SER A 34 -10.18 5.56 -1.59
CA SER A 34 -11.22 5.64 -0.57
C SER A 34 -10.85 6.53 0.62
N THR A 35 -9.56 6.81 0.79
CA THR A 35 -9.09 7.77 1.80
C THR A 35 -8.80 9.10 1.12
N PRO A 36 -9.53 10.18 1.44
CA PRO A 36 -9.23 11.50 0.93
C PRO A 36 -7.96 12.05 1.60
N ALA A 37 -7.10 12.68 0.80
CA ALA A 37 -5.94 13.42 1.28
C ALA A 37 -5.87 14.77 0.57
N TYR A 38 -5.76 15.84 1.35
CA TYR A 38 -5.69 17.21 0.86
C TYR A 38 -4.45 17.90 1.42
N GLU A 39 -3.79 18.68 0.59
CA GLU A 39 -2.70 19.58 1.02
C GLU A 39 -3.09 21.02 0.71
N GLU A 40 -2.75 21.93 1.62
CA GLU A 40 -2.92 23.36 1.44
C GLU A 40 -1.77 23.88 0.56
N ASP A 41 -2.11 24.52 -0.57
CA ASP A 41 -1.11 25.09 -1.47
C ASP A 41 -0.55 26.43 -0.96
N GLU A 42 0.39 27.01 -1.70
CA GLU A 42 1.04 28.29 -1.34
C GLU A 42 0.07 29.48 -1.27
N PHE A 43 -1.18 29.32 -1.72
CA PHE A 43 -2.23 30.33 -1.72
C PHE A 43 -3.35 30.04 -0.70
N GLY A 44 -3.23 28.95 0.07
CA GLY A 44 -4.22 28.55 1.07
C GLY A 44 -5.40 27.74 0.53
N GLU A 45 -5.31 27.25 -0.71
CA GLU A 45 -6.35 26.38 -1.30
C GLU A 45 -6.04 24.91 -1.05
N TYR A 46 -7.05 24.14 -0.65
CA TYR A 46 -6.91 22.70 -0.47
C TYR A 46 -6.99 21.99 -1.82
N GLN A 47 -5.90 21.35 -2.22
CA GLN A 47 -5.86 20.52 -3.42
C GLN A 47 -5.73 19.05 -3.04
N GLU A 48 -6.39 18.17 -3.81
CA GLU A 48 -6.27 16.73 -3.63
C GLU A 48 -4.86 16.28 -4.00
N THR A 49 -4.20 15.57 -3.09
CA THR A 49 -2.84 15.08 -3.31
C THR A 49 -2.87 13.80 -4.14
N SER A 50 -2.05 13.78 -5.19
CA SER A 50 -1.77 12.57 -5.98
C SER A 50 -1.35 11.41 -5.08
N LEU A 51 -1.85 10.21 -5.35
CA LEU A 51 -1.70 9.04 -4.46
C LEU A 51 -0.25 8.75 -4.08
N LEU A 52 0.68 8.79 -5.04
CA LEU A 52 2.09 8.50 -4.79
C LEU A 52 2.83 9.64 -4.09
N ASP A 53 2.27 10.86 -4.10
CA ASP A 53 2.85 12.06 -3.49
C ASP A 53 2.36 12.27 -2.05
N ARG A 54 1.35 11.50 -1.61
CA ARG A 54 0.85 11.54 -0.23
C ARG A 54 1.96 11.25 0.77
N ASN A 55 2.04 12.11 1.79
CA ASN A 55 2.99 12.00 2.90
C ASN A 55 2.67 10.82 3.84
N GLN A 56 1.39 10.51 4.03
CA GLN A 56 0.92 9.42 4.88
C GLN A 56 0.31 8.31 4.02
N ALA A 57 0.79 7.09 4.23
CA ALA A 57 0.21 5.89 3.62
C ALA A 57 -0.96 5.38 4.46
N ASP A 58 -1.96 4.80 3.81
CA ASP A 58 -3.10 4.17 4.50
C ASP A 58 -2.65 2.88 5.20
N ILE A 59 -1.88 2.07 4.46
CA ILE A 59 -1.34 0.80 4.92
C ILE A 59 0.15 0.78 4.60
N SER A 60 0.90 0.11 5.46
CA SER A 60 2.34 0.12 5.48
C SER A 60 2.85 -1.26 5.86
N ILE A 61 3.60 -1.91 4.98
CA ILE A 61 4.20 -3.22 5.22
C ILE A 61 5.72 -3.05 5.29
N GLY A 62 6.31 -3.40 6.42
CA GLY A 62 7.76 -3.51 6.55
C GLY A 62 8.27 -4.68 5.75
N ILE A 63 9.37 -4.48 5.02
CA ILE A 63 10.04 -5.55 4.27
C ILE A 63 11.51 -5.64 4.67
N ALA A 64 11.99 -6.86 4.84
CA ALA A 64 13.34 -7.17 5.25
C ALA A 64 13.96 -8.20 4.30
N TYR A 65 15.28 -8.19 4.17
CA TYR A 65 15.99 -9.20 3.40
C TYR A 65 16.33 -10.39 4.29
N ASP A 66 15.91 -11.59 3.88
CA ASP A 66 16.30 -12.86 4.48
C ASP A 66 17.59 -13.35 3.80
N ASP A 67 18.67 -13.47 4.56
CA ASP A 67 19.98 -13.87 4.08
C ASP A 67 20.14 -15.39 3.91
N VAL A 68 19.25 -16.19 4.52
CA VAL A 68 19.27 -17.65 4.43
C VAL A 68 18.60 -18.11 3.14
N ASP A 69 17.41 -17.59 2.86
CA ASP A 69 16.63 -17.93 1.67
C ASP A 69 16.89 -16.99 0.49
N GLU A 70 17.73 -15.97 0.68
CA GLU A 70 18.11 -14.93 -0.29
C GLU A 70 16.92 -14.15 -0.91
N VAL A 71 15.84 -13.99 -0.15
CA VAL A 71 14.56 -13.36 -0.60
C VAL A 71 14.16 -12.17 0.26
N TRP A 72 13.29 -11.31 -0.27
CA TRP A 72 12.65 -10.25 0.52
C TRP A 72 11.36 -10.77 1.14
N VAL A 73 11.23 -10.60 2.45
CA VAL A 73 10.08 -11.06 3.23
C VAL A 73 9.37 -9.89 3.90
N THR A 74 8.09 -10.08 4.19
CA THR A 74 7.34 -9.12 5.00
C THR A 74 7.66 -9.32 6.49
N SER A 75 7.68 -8.22 7.25
CA SER A 75 8.08 -8.26 8.67
C SER A 75 7.05 -7.64 9.61
N ASN A 76 6.35 -6.60 9.17
CA ASN A 76 5.30 -5.95 9.95
C ASN A 76 4.25 -5.31 9.04
N LEU A 77 3.10 -5.01 9.63
CA LEU A 77 1.98 -4.32 9.00
C LEU A 77 1.48 -3.23 9.94
N SER A 78 1.36 -2.00 9.44
CA SER A 78 0.68 -0.89 10.11
C SER A 78 -0.43 -0.33 9.22
N VAL A 79 -1.55 0.03 9.83
CA VAL A 79 -2.74 0.58 9.15
C VAL A 79 -3.08 1.90 9.84
N GLU A 80 -2.74 3.01 9.19
CA GLU A 80 -2.85 4.35 9.76
C GLU A 80 -4.30 4.84 9.75
N THR A 81 -5.05 4.48 8.70
CA THR A 81 -6.43 4.91 8.46
C THR A 81 -7.44 3.81 8.78
N LEU A 82 -7.12 2.97 9.77
CA LEU A 82 -8.01 1.91 10.24
C LEU A 82 -9.35 2.49 10.70
N GLY A 83 -10.46 1.87 10.30
CA GLY A 83 -11.81 2.33 10.61
C GLY A 83 -12.51 3.03 9.44
N TRP A 84 -11.78 3.43 8.40
CA TRP A 84 -12.37 3.83 7.13
C TRP A 84 -12.90 2.59 6.41
N ALA A 85 -14.15 2.64 5.92
CA ALA A 85 -14.82 1.47 5.33
C ALA A 85 -13.97 0.82 4.21
N GLY A 86 -13.45 1.63 3.28
CA GLY A 86 -12.61 1.12 2.19
C GLY A 86 -11.29 0.53 2.64
N VAL A 87 -10.67 1.06 3.70
CA VAL A 87 -9.44 0.49 4.27
C VAL A 87 -9.74 -0.86 4.93
N ASN A 88 -10.85 -0.97 5.67
CA ASN A 88 -11.24 -2.23 6.30
C ASN A 88 -11.54 -3.32 5.26
N GLU A 89 -12.29 -2.99 4.20
CA GLU A 89 -12.60 -3.93 3.11
C GLU A 89 -11.34 -4.37 2.36
N PHE A 90 -10.44 -3.43 2.06
CA PHE A 90 -9.16 -3.73 1.44
C PHE A 90 -8.32 -4.67 2.32
N MET A 91 -8.26 -4.41 3.63
CA MET A 91 -7.54 -5.26 4.57
C MET A 91 -8.12 -6.68 4.65
N LEU A 92 -9.45 -6.81 4.60
CA LEU A 92 -10.09 -8.12 4.54
C LEU A 92 -9.69 -8.88 3.26
N ALA A 93 -9.77 -8.24 2.09
CA ALA A 93 -9.37 -8.84 0.82
C ALA A 93 -7.88 -9.21 0.78
N LEU A 94 -7.01 -8.37 1.37
CA LEU A 94 -5.59 -8.68 1.51
C LEU A 94 -5.37 -9.93 2.39
N PHE A 95 -6.10 -10.06 3.51
CA PHE A 95 -5.99 -11.22 4.40
C PHE A 95 -6.62 -12.50 3.84
N GLU A 96 -7.52 -12.42 2.87
CA GLU A 96 -7.94 -13.61 2.11
C GLU A 96 -6.77 -14.27 1.36
N HIS A 97 -5.69 -13.51 1.11
CA HIS A 97 -4.46 -13.96 0.48
C HIS A 97 -3.32 -14.16 1.49
N GLN A 98 -3.62 -14.38 2.78
CA GLN A 98 -2.61 -14.46 3.85
C GLN A 98 -1.44 -15.42 3.56
N ASP A 99 -1.70 -16.52 2.85
CA ASP A 99 -0.67 -17.52 2.51
C ASP A 99 0.38 -16.98 1.53
N GLN A 100 0.07 -15.90 0.82
CA GLN A 100 0.93 -15.21 -0.15
C GLN A 100 1.61 -13.96 0.44
N LEU A 101 1.36 -13.65 1.72
CA LEU A 101 1.90 -12.43 2.33
C LEU A 101 3.32 -12.58 2.90
N GLY A 102 3.94 -13.76 2.78
CA GLY A 102 5.29 -13.99 3.31
C GLY A 102 6.41 -13.39 2.46
N ILE A 103 6.29 -13.49 1.13
CA ILE A 103 7.30 -13.04 0.16
C ILE A 103 6.84 -11.74 -0.48
N VAL A 104 7.74 -10.77 -0.61
CA VAL A 104 7.40 -9.42 -1.09
C VAL A 104 6.90 -9.43 -2.53
N GLU A 105 7.50 -10.26 -3.38
CA GLU A 105 7.10 -10.41 -4.78
C GLU A 105 5.66 -10.91 -4.91
N ASP A 106 5.26 -11.89 -4.10
CA ASP A 106 3.89 -12.42 -4.08
C ASP A 106 2.90 -11.35 -3.58
N VAL A 107 3.28 -10.61 -2.52
CA VAL A 107 2.49 -9.46 -2.01
C VAL A 107 2.29 -8.42 -3.11
N VAL A 108 3.34 -8.11 -3.88
CA VAL A 108 3.24 -7.15 -4.99
C VAL A 108 2.24 -7.61 -6.03
N GLU A 109 2.23 -8.90 -6.39
CA GLU A 109 1.25 -9.44 -7.34
C GLU A 109 -0.19 -9.34 -6.80
N VAL A 110 -0.41 -9.72 -5.54
CA VAL A 110 -1.72 -9.59 -4.87
C VAL A 110 -2.18 -8.13 -4.86
N LEU A 111 -1.29 -7.20 -4.49
CA LEU A 111 -1.61 -5.77 -4.46
C LEU A 111 -1.95 -5.23 -5.84
N LYS A 112 -1.27 -5.68 -6.90
CA LYS A 112 -1.60 -5.27 -8.27
C LYS A 112 -2.99 -5.74 -8.66
N ASP A 113 -3.37 -6.96 -8.31
CA ASP A 113 -4.71 -7.45 -8.56
C ASP A 113 -5.75 -6.61 -7.81
N LEU A 114 -5.63 -6.52 -6.48
CA LEU A 114 -6.56 -5.78 -5.61
C LEU A 114 -6.69 -4.31 -6.00
N LEU A 115 -5.58 -3.62 -6.29
CA LEU A 115 -5.58 -2.20 -6.67
C LEU A 115 -6.09 -1.98 -8.11
N SER A 116 -6.06 -3.01 -8.97
CA SER A 116 -6.61 -2.95 -10.32
C SER A 116 -8.13 -3.13 -10.35
N GLN A 117 -8.72 -3.60 -9.26
CA GLN A 117 -10.16 -3.73 -9.12
C GLN A 117 -10.85 -2.36 -9.15
N SER A 118 -12.14 -2.33 -9.49
CA SER A 118 -12.90 -1.08 -9.67
C SER A 118 -12.87 -0.20 -8.42
N GLU A 119 -12.88 1.13 -8.62
CA GLU A 119 -12.89 2.15 -7.56
C GLU A 119 -14.00 1.95 -6.52
N VAL A 120 -15.11 1.32 -6.92
CA VAL A 120 -16.30 1.12 -6.09
C VAL A 120 -16.11 0.05 -5.02
N LEU A 121 -15.08 -0.80 -5.09
CA LEU A 121 -14.97 -1.98 -4.22
C LEU A 121 -14.45 -1.70 -2.80
N TRP A 122 -13.80 -0.55 -2.57
CA TRP A 122 -13.26 -0.20 -1.26
C TRP A 122 -14.06 0.96 -0.69
N GLY A 123 -15.15 0.63 0.01
CA GLY A 123 -16.05 1.60 0.63
C GLY A 123 -17.39 1.68 -0.09
N VAL A 124 -17.97 0.54 -0.49
CA VAL A 124 -19.38 0.54 -0.89
C VAL A 124 -20.18 0.99 0.33
N ASP A 125 -20.72 2.21 0.27
CA ASP A 125 -21.76 2.65 1.18
C ASP A 125 -22.90 1.63 1.09
N TYR A 126 -23.07 0.80 2.12
CA TYR A 126 -24.33 0.12 2.36
C TYR A 126 -25.35 1.16 2.86
N LEU A 127 -25.79 2.07 1.99
CA LEU A 127 -26.93 2.97 2.23
C LEU A 127 -27.80 3.13 0.98
#